data_AF-A0A7K1GGV6-F1
#
_entry.id   AF-A0A7K1GGV6-F1
#
_cell.length_a   1.000
_cell.length_b   1.000
_cell.length_c   1.000
_cell.angle_alpha   90.00
_cell.angle_beta   90.00
_cell.angle_gamma   90.00
#
_symmetry.space_group_name_H-M   'P 1'
#
loop_
_entity.id
_entity.type
_entity.pdbx_description
1 polymer ?
#
loop_
_entity_poly.entity_id
_entity_poly.type
_entity_poly.pdbx_seq_one_letter_code
_entity_poly.pdbx_strand_id
1 'polypeptide(L)'
;DPTDTTIPQAASIAIEKTSSLDLGVDGVASVGDIITYTYTVTNTGNTTLFDVSVTEDAADFTGTGTLPTPTYVSGGTDQDGEADLEDMVVGSGTIVYTATYAITQADIDAGIVTNQAIADSDDPSGNPVT
;
A
#
# COMPACT_ATOMS: atom_id res chain seq x y z
N ASP A 1 20.51 -25.37 -34.65
CA ASP A 1 20.24 -25.98 -33.36
C ASP A 1 20.40 -24.90 -32.30
N PRO A 2 19.30 -24.30 -31.79
CA PRO A 2 19.38 -23.37 -30.68
C PRO A 2 19.52 -24.12 -29.36
N THR A 3 20.34 -23.58 -28.45
CA THR A 3 20.37 -24.03 -27.06
C THR A 3 19.50 -23.08 -26.24
N ASP A 4 18.42 -23.60 -25.68
CA ASP A 4 17.57 -22.85 -24.78
C ASP A 4 18.07 -22.99 -23.34
N THR A 5 18.17 -21.85 -22.64
CA THR A 5 18.49 -21.80 -21.21
C THR A 5 17.34 -21.10 -20.50
N THR A 6 16.65 -21.83 -19.63
CA THR A 6 15.55 -21.27 -18.84
C THR A 6 16.09 -20.42 -17.70
N ILE A 7 15.61 -19.19 -17.57
CA ILE A 7 15.85 -18.32 -16.44
C ILE A 7 14.62 -18.34 -15.53
N PRO A 8 14.74 -18.65 -14.24
CA PRO A 8 13.59 -18.72 -13.33
C PRO A 8 13.04 -17.33 -13.02
N GLN A 9 11.71 -17.21 -13.09
CA GLN A 9 10.95 -16.04 -12.68
C GLN A 9 10.37 -16.26 -11.27
N ALA A 10 10.44 -15.24 -10.43
CA ALA A 10 9.97 -15.21 -9.06
C ALA A 10 9.43 -13.82 -8.77
N ALA A 11 8.12 -13.66 -8.91
CA ALA A 11 7.40 -12.45 -8.53
C ALA A 11 7.24 -12.38 -7.01
N SER A 12 7.42 -11.20 -6.42
CA SER A 12 7.29 -10.98 -4.98
C SER A 12 7.10 -9.50 -4.70
N ILE A 13 6.12 -9.17 -3.86
CA ILE A 13 5.77 -7.81 -3.46
C ILE A 13 5.93 -7.66 -1.94
N ALA A 14 6.23 -6.46 -1.48
CA ALA A 14 6.28 -6.12 -0.06
C ALA A 14 5.67 -4.75 0.17
N ILE A 15 5.04 -4.58 1.33
CA ILE A 15 4.43 -3.32 1.77
C ILE A 15 4.97 -2.95 3.16
N GLU A 16 5.43 -1.71 3.29
CA GLU A 16 5.72 -1.08 4.58
C GLU A 16 4.69 -0.01 4.86
N LYS A 17 4.23 0.06 6.11
CA LYS A 17 3.16 0.95 6.53
C LYS A 17 3.59 1.79 7.72
N THR A 18 3.40 3.10 7.61
CA THR A 18 3.70 4.07 8.67
C THR A 18 2.51 4.98 8.92
N SER A 19 2.52 5.68 10.05
CA SER A 19 1.43 6.58 10.44
C SER A 19 1.95 7.80 11.20
N SER A 20 1.27 8.93 11.04
CA SER A 20 1.44 10.13 11.87
C SER A 20 0.08 10.65 12.34
N LEU A 21 -0.05 10.94 13.63
CA LEU A 21 -1.24 11.58 14.20
C LEU A 21 -1.01 13.09 14.33
N ASP A 22 -1.91 13.88 13.75
CA ASP A 22 -1.99 15.33 13.94
C ASP A 22 -2.90 15.65 15.13
N LEU A 23 -2.31 16.14 16.24
CA LEU A 23 -3.00 16.51 17.48
C LEU A 23 -3.46 17.98 17.48
N GLY A 24 -3.34 18.69 16.35
CA GLY A 24 -3.66 20.11 16.27
C GLY A 24 -2.79 20.99 17.18
N VAL A 25 -3.34 22.14 17.56
CA VAL A 25 -2.59 23.22 18.25
C VAL A 25 -2.46 23.04 19.76
N ASP A 26 -3.35 22.28 20.40
CA ASP A 26 -3.33 22.06 21.84
C ASP A 26 -2.48 20.84 22.23
N GLY A 27 -2.13 19.99 21.25
CA GLY A 27 -1.32 18.80 21.45
C GLY A 27 -2.07 17.69 22.21
N VAL A 28 -3.41 17.73 22.21
CA VAL A 28 -4.26 16.78 22.91
C VAL A 28 -5.20 16.11 21.92
N ALA A 29 -5.20 14.77 21.93
CA ALA A 29 -6.05 13.99 21.04
C ALA A 29 -7.52 14.36 21.24
N SER A 30 -8.15 14.82 20.16
CA SER A 30 -9.53 15.27 20.10
C SER A 30 -10.27 14.59 18.96
N VAL A 31 -11.59 14.46 19.10
CA VAL A 31 -12.43 13.88 18.04
C VAL A 31 -12.26 14.69 16.76
N GLY A 32 -11.95 14.00 15.66
CA GLY A 32 -11.70 14.61 14.36
C GLY A 32 -10.23 14.86 14.03
N ASP A 33 -9.30 14.65 14.98
CA ASP A 33 -7.87 14.63 14.69
C ASP A 33 -7.55 13.53 13.66
N ILE A 34 -6.54 13.80 12.83
CA ILE A 34 -6.26 12.98 11.65
C ILE A 34 -5.03 12.12 11.86
N ILE A 35 -5.19 10.81 11.67
CA ILE A 35 -4.08 9.90 11.38
C ILE A 35 -3.87 9.88 9.87
N THR A 36 -2.67 10.22 9.43
CA THR A 36 -2.22 10.01 8.05
C THR A 36 -1.42 8.73 7.97
N TYR A 37 -1.84 7.80 7.12
CA TYR A 37 -1.13 6.57 6.80
C TYR A 37 -0.36 6.73 5.50
N THR A 38 0.86 6.18 5.48
CA THR A 38 1.71 6.09 4.28
C THR A 38 2.05 4.63 4.04
N TYR A 39 1.78 4.16 2.82
CA TYR A 39 2.07 2.81 2.37
C TYR A 39 3.15 2.87 1.30
N THR A 40 4.23 2.13 1.52
CA THR A 40 5.38 2.06 0.62
C THR A 40 5.48 0.64 0.08
N VAL A 41 5.20 0.46 -1.20
CA VAL A 41 5.18 -0.82 -1.88
C VAL A 41 6.49 -1.02 -2.64
N THR A 42 7.07 -2.22 -2.56
CA THR A 42 8.37 -2.57 -3.16
C THR A 42 8.31 -3.91 -3.88
N ASN A 43 8.83 -3.96 -5.11
CA ASN A 43 9.05 -5.20 -5.83
C ASN A 43 10.31 -5.88 -5.28
N THR A 44 10.13 -7.01 -4.61
CA THR A 44 11.22 -7.82 -4.02
C THR A 44 11.57 -9.04 -4.86
N GLY A 45 10.85 -9.25 -5.97
CA GLY A 45 11.05 -10.32 -6.92
C GLY A 45 12.07 -9.98 -8.01
N ASN A 46 12.04 -10.78 -9.09
CA ASN A 46 12.90 -10.61 -10.27
C ASN A 46 12.13 -10.41 -11.59
N THR A 47 10.82 -10.17 -11.51
CA THR A 47 9.94 -9.82 -12.64
C THR A 47 9.22 -8.51 -12.38
N THR A 48 8.87 -7.77 -13.42
CA THR A 48 7.95 -6.64 -13.31
C THR A 48 6.62 -7.10 -12.71
N LEU A 49 6.06 -6.28 -11.83
CA LEU A 49 4.72 -6.43 -11.30
C LEU A 49 3.82 -5.38 -11.96
N PHE A 50 2.64 -5.78 -12.35
CA PHE A 50 1.64 -4.95 -13.01
C PHE A 50 0.51 -4.58 -12.05
N ASP A 51 -0.22 -3.51 -12.33
CA ASP A 51 -1.45 -3.16 -11.63
C ASP A 51 -1.30 -3.02 -10.10
N VAL A 52 -0.23 -2.35 -9.64
CA VAL A 52 0.10 -2.33 -8.21
C VAL A 52 -0.93 -1.49 -7.43
N SER A 53 -1.69 -2.14 -6.55
CA SER A 53 -2.72 -1.53 -5.72
C SER A 53 -2.49 -1.78 -4.22
N VAL A 54 -3.13 -0.97 -3.38
CA VAL A 54 -3.11 -1.13 -1.93
C VAL A 54 -4.54 -1.10 -1.39
N THR A 55 -4.89 -2.10 -0.60
CA THR A 55 -6.21 -2.23 0.05
C THR A 55 -6.05 -2.38 1.56
N GLU A 56 -6.95 -1.74 2.32
CA GLU A 56 -7.02 -1.91 3.77
C GLU A 56 -7.68 -3.23 4.18
N ASP A 57 -7.11 -3.90 5.18
CA ASP A 57 -7.72 -5.05 5.82
C ASP A 57 -8.74 -4.58 6.87
N ALA A 58 -10.01 -4.61 6.46
CA ALA A 58 -11.13 -4.23 7.31
C ALA A 58 -11.30 -5.12 8.55
N ALA A 59 -10.78 -6.36 8.56
CA ALA A 59 -10.88 -7.26 9.70
C ALA A 59 -9.89 -6.88 10.82
N ASP A 60 -8.72 -6.36 10.44
CA ASP A 60 -7.66 -5.96 11.36
C ASP A 60 -7.71 -4.46 11.73
N PHE A 61 -8.52 -3.67 11.01
CA PHE A 61 -8.74 -2.28 11.35
C PHE A 61 -9.59 -2.12 12.61
N THR A 62 -9.02 -1.48 13.64
CA THR A 62 -9.71 -1.28 14.92
C THR A 62 -10.35 0.09 15.08
N GLY A 63 -10.14 1.00 14.13
CA GLY A 63 -10.76 2.31 14.15
C GLY A 63 -12.28 2.19 14.02
N THR A 64 -12.98 2.97 14.82
CA THR A 64 -14.46 2.91 14.92
C THR A 64 -15.19 3.84 13.94
N GLY A 65 -14.44 4.65 13.18
CA GLY A 65 -14.93 5.53 12.12
C GLY A 65 -14.95 4.85 10.74
N THR A 66 -14.84 5.67 9.69
CA THR A 66 -14.76 5.18 8.31
C THR A 66 -13.42 4.50 8.04
N LEU A 67 -13.44 3.33 7.41
CA LEU A 67 -12.22 2.65 6.97
C LEU A 67 -11.42 3.56 6.02
N PRO A 68 -10.11 3.75 6.25
CA PRO A 68 -9.28 4.57 5.36
C PRO A 68 -9.27 3.99 3.94
N THR A 69 -9.11 4.85 2.93
CA THR A 69 -9.01 4.42 1.53
C THR A 69 -7.67 4.88 0.97
N PRO A 70 -6.74 3.94 0.70
CA PRO A 70 -5.47 4.25 0.06
C PRO A 70 -5.67 4.96 -1.28
N THR A 71 -4.89 6.02 -1.51
CA THR A 71 -4.88 6.80 -2.74
C THR A 71 -3.44 6.90 -3.24
N TYR A 72 -3.23 6.67 -4.54
CA TYR A 72 -1.92 6.77 -5.17
C TYR A 72 -1.32 8.17 -4.99
N VAL A 73 -0.02 8.23 -4.73
CA VAL A 73 0.73 9.48 -4.57
C VAL A 73 1.86 9.59 -5.58
N SER A 74 2.70 8.55 -5.70
CA SER A 74 3.89 8.63 -6.54
C SER A 74 4.56 7.27 -6.75
N GLY A 75 5.44 7.21 -7.75
CA GLY A 75 6.25 6.03 -8.06
C GLY A 75 5.62 5.16 -9.13
N GLY A 76 6.35 4.14 -9.56
CA GLY A 76 5.92 3.26 -10.65
C GLY A 76 5.88 3.96 -12.01
N THR A 77 5.56 3.18 -13.03
CA THR A 77 5.42 3.61 -14.42
C THR A 77 4.50 2.63 -15.13
N ASP A 78 3.59 3.10 -15.96
CA ASP A 78 2.89 2.26 -16.95
C ASP A 78 3.93 1.68 -17.92
N GLN A 79 4.11 0.35 -17.89
CA GLN A 79 5.10 -0.37 -18.70
C GLN A 79 4.49 -1.10 -19.90
N ASP A 80 3.17 -1.32 -19.93
CA ASP A 80 2.50 -2.07 -20.99
C ASP A 80 1.62 -1.21 -21.93
N GLY A 81 1.37 0.06 -21.55
CA GLY A 81 0.69 1.08 -22.32
C GLY A 81 -0.83 1.05 -22.23
N GLU A 82 -1.38 0.49 -21.15
CA GLU A 82 -2.80 0.23 -20.95
C GLU A 82 -3.64 1.42 -20.43
N ALA A 83 -2.98 2.47 -19.95
CA ALA A 83 -3.48 3.54 -19.11
C ALA A 83 -4.27 3.09 -17.84
N ASP A 84 -3.78 2.10 -17.07
CA ASP A 84 -4.32 1.71 -15.76
C ASP A 84 -3.40 2.05 -14.57
N LEU A 85 -3.28 1.15 -13.58
CA LEU A 85 -2.52 1.39 -12.36
C LEU A 85 -1.03 1.27 -12.62
N GLU A 86 -0.20 1.97 -11.84
CA GLU A 86 1.23 1.97 -12.11
C GLU A 86 1.91 0.60 -11.88
N ASP A 87 2.74 0.20 -12.84
CA ASP A 87 3.59 -0.98 -12.73
C ASP A 87 4.86 -0.71 -11.93
N MET A 88 5.44 -1.79 -11.41
CA MET A 88 6.65 -1.76 -10.62
C MET A 88 7.73 -2.67 -11.20
N VAL A 89 8.57 -2.08 -12.03
CA VAL A 89 9.79 -2.71 -12.54
C VAL A 89 10.76 -3.05 -11.40
N VAL A 90 11.47 -4.17 -11.52
CA VAL A 90 12.48 -4.58 -10.56
C VAL A 90 13.52 -3.47 -10.37
N GLY A 91 13.69 -3.00 -9.14
CA GLY A 91 14.68 -1.98 -8.78
C GLY A 91 14.33 -0.55 -9.19
N SER A 92 13.10 -0.25 -9.63
CA SER A 92 12.66 1.12 -9.96
C SER A 92 12.43 2.03 -8.74
N GLY A 93 12.46 1.47 -7.53
CA GLY A 93 12.19 2.17 -6.28
C GLY A 93 10.92 1.64 -5.63
N THR A 94 10.01 2.55 -5.27
CA THR A 94 8.79 2.24 -4.51
C THR A 94 7.58 2.94 -5.12
N ILE A 95 6.41 2.33 -4.99
CA ILE A 95 5.12 3.00 -5.20
C ILE A 95 4.57 3.42 -3.83
N VAL A 96 4.05 4.65 -3.75
CA VAL A 96 3.57 5.24 -2.50
C VAL A 96 2.08 5.53 -2.61
N TYR A 97 1.33 5.05 -1.62
CA TYR A 97 -0.06 5.37 -1.38
C TYR A 97 -0.20 6.11 -0.04
N THR A 98 -1.28 6.89 0.11
CA THR A 98 -1.66 7.50 1.40
C THR A 98 -3.15 7.35 1.70
N ALA A 99 -3.50 7.32 2.98
CA ALA A 99 -4.89 7.36 3.42
C ALA A 99 -5.00 8.21 4.69
N THR A 100 -6.18 8.75 4.97
CA THR A 100 -6.45 9.51 6.19
C THR A 100 -7.58 8.89 7.00
N TYR A 101 -7.50 9.04 8.32
CA TYR A 101 -8.51 8.58 9.26
C TYR A 101 -8.77 9.63 10.33
N ALA A 102 -10.03 10.02 10.48
CA ALA A 102 -10.46 10.90 11.56
C ALA A 102 -10.79 10.08 12.81
N ILE A 103 -10.05 10.29 13.91
CA ILE A 103 -10.25 9.53 15.14
C ILE A 103 -11.57 9.89 15.82
N THR A 104 -12.18 8.91 16.46
CA THR A 104 -13.41 9.08 17.24
C THR A 104 -13.12 9.08 18.74
N GLN A 105 -14.14 9.37 19.55
CA GLN A 105 -14.03 9.27 21.00
C GLN A 105 -13.72 7.83 21.46
N ALA A 106 -14.26 6.82 20.78
CA ALA A 106 -14.02 5.43 21.15
C ALA A 106 -12.56 5.02 20.87
N ASP A 107 -11.93 5.59 19.84
CA ASP A 107 -10.52 5.36 19.57
C ASP A 107 -9.63 6.02 20.63
N ILE A 108 -9.99 7.23 21.07
CA ILE A 108 -9.32 7.94 22.16
C ILE A 108 -9.42 7.14 23.47
N ASP A 109 -10.61 6.61 23.77
CA ASP A 109 -10.86 5.80 24.96
C ASP A 109 -10.09 4.46 24.92
N ALA A 110 -9.90 3.89 23.72
CA ALA A 110 -9.06 2.70 23.51
C ALA A 110 -7.55 3.00 23.56
N GLY A 111 -7.15 4.22 23.21
CA GLY A 111 -5.76 4.68 23.20
C GLY A 111 -4.90 4.12 22.06
N ILE A 112 -5.50 3.37 21.12
CA ILE A 112 -4.80 2.76 19.98
C ILE A 112 -5.74 2.56 18.79
N VAL A 113 -5.21 2.75 17.58
CA VAL A 113 -5.82 2.33 16.31
C VAL A 113 -4.83 1.44 15.57
N THR A 114 -5.21 0.19 15.34
CA THR A 114 -4.48 -0.74 14.46
C THR A 114 -5.03 -0.60 13.06
N ASN A 115 -4.13 -0.61 12.08
CA ASN A 115 -4.47 -0.50 10.68
C ASN A 115 -3.48 -1.34 9.88
N GLN A 116 -4.00 -2.24 9.04
CA GLN A 116 -3.25 -3.23 8.28
C GLN A 116 -3.67 -3.12 6.83
N ALA A 117 -2.72 -3.15 5.90
CA ALA A 117 -3.01 -3.12 4.47
C ALA A 117 -2.31 -4.27 3.74
N ILE A 118 -2.83 -4.58 2.57
CA ILE A 118 -2.36 -5.59 1.62
C ILE A 118 -1.98 -4.85 0.35
N ALA A 119 -0.84 -5.22 -0.25
CA ALA A 119 -0.49 -4.80 -1.59
C ALA A 119 -0.80 -5.94 -2.55
N ASP A 120 -1.45 -5.62 -3.67
CA ASP A 120 -1.81 -6.57 -4.71
C ASP A 120 -1.19 -6.12 -6.03
N SER A 121 -0.86 -7.08 -6.89
CA SER A 121 -0.33 -6.85 -8.24
C SER A 121 -0.44 -8.13 -9.08
N ASP A 122 -0.12 -8.05 -10.37
CA ASP A 122 -0.04 -9.20 -11.27
C ASP A 122 1.40 -9.44 -11.79
N ASP A 123 1.77 -10.71 -11.98
CA ASP A 123 3.03 -11.09 -12.65
C ASP A 123 2.91 -11.00 -14.18
N PRO A 124 4.00 -11.16 -14.96
CA PRO A 124 3.94 -11.10 -16.43
C PRO A 124 3.09 -12.21 -17.10
N SER A 125 2.63 -13.20 -16.35
CA SER A 125 1.72 -14.25 -16.81
C SER A 125 0.26 -13.99 -16.36
N GLY A 126 0.00 -12.87 -15.69
CA GLY A 126 -1.30 -12.48 -15.15
C GLY A 126 -1.70 -13.25 -13.89
N ASN A 127 -0.73 -13.77 -13.12
CA ASN A 127 -1.02 -14.37 -11.82
C ASN A 127 -0.92 -13.32 -10.71
N PRO A 128 -1.85 -13.32 -9.74
CA PRO A 128 -1.83 -12.37 -8.64
C PRO A 128 -0.64 -12.60 -7.69
N VAL A 129 -0.10 -11.51 -7.16
CA VAL A 129 1.03 -11.45 -6.22
C VAL A 129 0.65 -10.52 -5.07
N THR A 130 0.77 -11.04 -3.84
CA THR A 130 0.38 -10.38 -2.57
C THR A 130 1.46 -10.50 -1.51
#